data_AF-A0A378A356-F1
#
_entry.id   AF-A0A378A356-F1
#
_cell.length_a   1.000
_cell.length_b   1.000
_cell.length_c   1.000
_cell.angle_alpha   90.00
_cell.angle_beta   90.00
_cell.angle_gamma   90.00
#
_symmetry.space_group_name_H-M   'P 1'
#
loop_
_entity.id
_entity.type
_entity.pdbx_description
1 polymer ?
#
loop_
_entity_poly.entity_id
_entity_poly.type
_entity_poly.pdbx_seq_one_letter_code
_entity_poly.pdbx_strand_id
1 'polypeptide(L)'
;MPFADHGQFYYEDKFCRVWGSLFSCVSHGPFALQEEEVSEVCWLTPEEITARCDEFTPDSLKALALWMTRNAGNEYDDAEESERE
;
A
#
# COMPACT_ATOMS: atom_id res chain seq x y z
N MET A 1 11.52 9.72 6.74
CA MET A 1 10.31 9.83 5.91
C MET A 1 9.12 9.97 6.84
N PRO A 2 8.27 11.00 6.72
CA PRO A 2 7.09 11.11 7.58
C PRO A 2 6.03 10.08 7.16
N PHE A 3 5.47 9.36 8.14
CA PHE A 3 4.34 8.45 7.92
C PHE A 3 3.04 9.17 8.28
N ALA A 4 2.03 9.05 7.41
CA ALA A 4 0.65 9.42 7.72
C ALA A 4 -0.02 8.23 8.41
N ASP A 5 -0.58 8.45 9.60
CA ASP A 5 -1.31 7.44 10.37
C ASP A 5 -2.79 7.40 9.94
N HIS A 6 -3.30 6.21 9.64
CA HIS A 6 -4.68 5.97 9.22
C HIS A 6 -5.46 5.14 10.25
N GLY A 7 -4.90 4.88 11.43
CA GLY A 7 -5.51 4.09 12.49
C GLY A 7 -5.29 2.59 12.32
N GLN A 8 -6.07 1.79 13.04
CA GLN A 8 -5.87 0.35 13.14
C GLN A 8 -6.99 -0.45 12.47
N PHE A 9 -6.72 -1.72 12.17
CA PHE A 9 -7.71 -2.68 11.70
C PHE A 9 -7.41 -4.09 12.22
N TYR A 10 -8.46 -4.90 12.33
CA TYR A 10 -8.34 -6.33 12.61
C TYR A 10 -8.52 -7.12 11.31
N TYR A 11 -7.69 -8.13 11.12
CA TYR A 11 -7.82 -9.11 10.04
C TYR A 11 -7.64 -10.53 10.60
N GLU A 12 -8.46 -11.45 10.12
CA GLU A 12 -8.41 -12.87 10.49
C GLU A 12 -8.75 -13.74 9.30
N ASP A 13 -7.95 -14.78 9.11
CA ASP A 13 -8.26 -15.91 8.23
C ASP A 13 -7.84 -17.25 8.85
N LYS A 14 -7.74 -18.28 8.02
CA LYS A 14 -7.36 -19.64 8.46
C LYS A 14 -5.90 -19.74 8.91
N PHE A 15 -5.04 -18.82 8.50
CA PHE A 15 -3.60 -18.85 8.69
C PHE A 15 -3.11 -17.80 9.68
N CYS A 16 -3.79 -16.66 9.82
CA CYS A 16 -3.37 -15.58 10.71
C CYS A 16 -4.52 -14.83 11.40
N ARG A 17 -4.17 -14.17 12.51
CA ARG A 17 -4.98 -13.16 13.21
C ARG A 17 -4.07 -11.98 13.50
N VAL A 18 -4.40 -10.82 12.99
CA VAL A 18 -3.53 -9.64 13.08
C VAL A 18 -4.32 -8.40 13.48
N TRP A 19 -3.74 -7.64 14.40
CA TRP A 19 -4.09 -6.24 14.65
C TRP A 19 -3.07 -5.38 13.93
N GLY A 20 -3.45 -4.85 12.77
CA GLY A 20 -2.59 -4.03 11.92
C GLY A 20 -2.76 -2.54 12.22
N SER A 21 -1.65 -1.81 12.33
CA SER A 21 -1.62 -0.35 12.27
C SER A 21 -1.34 0.07 10.83
N LEU A 22 -2.17 0.96 10.27
CA LEU A 22 -2.11 1.37 8.87
C LEU A 22 -1.42 2.72 8.73
N PHE A 23 -0.38 2.75 7.89
CA PHE A 23 0.38 3.96 7.57
C PHE A 23 0.52 4.13 6.06
N SER A 24 0.70 5.36 5.59
CA SER A 24 1.11 5.65 4.21
C SER A 24 2.27 6.64 4.16
N CYS A 25 3.01 6.63 3.07
CA CYS A 25 4.08 7.57 2.77
C CYS A 25 4.30 7.68 1.27
N VAL A 26 4.92 8.77 0.83
CA VAL A 26 5.34 8.98 -0.57
C VAL A 26 6.86 8.97 -0.61
N SER A 27 7.44 8.19 -1.52
CA SER A 27 8.88 8.02 -1.68
C SER A 27 9.24 7.65 -3.12
N HIS A 28 10.17 8.36 -3.73
CA HIS A 28 10.63 8.10 -5.10
C HIS A 28 11.90 7.22 -5.15
N GLY A 29 12.29 6.64 -4.01
CA GLY A 29 13.54 5.90 -3.87
C GLY A 29 14.76 6.82 -3.69
N PRO A 30 15.99 6.30 -3.83
CA PRO A 30 16.32 4.90 -4.15
C PRO A 30 15.99 3.94 -3.00
N PHE A 31 15.54 2.73 -3.33
CA PHE A 31 15.29 1.68 -2.34
C PHE A 31 16.50 0.74 -2.25
N ALA A 32 17.11 0.67 -1.07
CA ALA A 32 18.12 -0.34 -0.77
C ALA A 32 17.40 -1.61 -0.26
N LEU A 33 17.25 -2.61 -1.13
CA LEU A 33 16.55 -3.85 -0.80
C LEU A 33 17.44 -4.79 0.04
N GLN A 34 16.82 -5.50 0.97
CA GLN A 34 17.44 -6.62 1.69
C GLN A 34 16.99 -7.91 1.02
N GLU A 35 17.91 -8.65 0.40
CA GLU A 35 17.61 -9.88 -0.38
C GLU A 35 16.91 -10.96 0.47
N GLU A 36 17.16 -10.96 1.78
CA GLU A 36 16.52 -11.89 2.72
C GLU A 36 15.02 -11.61 2.96
N GLU A 37 14.56 -10.39 2.70
CA GLU A 37 13.17 -9.95 2.91
C GLU A 37 12.43 -9.71 1.58
N VAL A 38 13.10 -9.12 0.59
CA VAL A 38 12.46 -8.60 -0.63
C VAL A 38 13.33 -8.90 -1.86
N SER A 39 12.78 -9.72 -2.77
CA SER A 39 13.45 -10.06 -4.03
C SER A 39 13.27 -8.99 -5.12
N GLU A 40 12.12 -8.31 -5.15
CA GLU A 40 11.77 -7.33 -6.16
C GLU A 40 10.75 -6.32 -5.61
N VAL A 41 10.78 -5.08 -6.14
CA VAL A 41 9.74 -4.07 -5.92
C VAL A 41 9.22 -3.56 -7.26
N CYS A 42 7.91 -3.40 -7.38
CA CYS A 42 7.26 -2.87 -8.58
C CYS A 42 6.28 -1.76 -8.19
N TRP A 43 6.20 -0.72 -9.02
CA TRP A 43 5.11 0.25 -8.97
C TRP A 43 3.91 -0.32 -9.71
N LEU A 44 2.74 -0.35 -9.05
CA LEU A 44 1.50 -0.89 -9.60
C LEU A 44 0.34 0.03 -9.26
N THR A 45 -0.64 0.14 -10.17
CA THR A 45 -1.90 0.84 -9.88
C THR A 45 -2.84 -0.04 -9.02
N PRO A 46 -3.82 0.55 -8.33
CA PRO A 46 -4.83 -0.23 -7.60
C PRO A 46 -5.60 -1.23 -8.48
N GLU A 47 -5.86 -0.89 -9.74
CA GLU A 47 -6.51 -1.77 -10.71
C GLU A 47 -5.63 -2.98 -11.06
N GLU A 48 -4.33 -2.77 -11.28
CA GLU A 48 -3.36 -3.85 -11.54
C GLU A 48 -3.24 -4.79 -10.35
N ILE A 49 -3.17 -4.24 -9.13
CA ILE A 49 -3.15 -5.02 -7.89
C ILE A 49 -4.44 -5.85 -7.74
N THR A 50 -5.60 -5.25 -8.05
CA THR A 50 -6.90 -5.93 -7.95
C THR A 50 -7.02 -7.05 -9.00
N ALA A 51 -6.53 -6.83 -10.22
CA ALA A 51 -6.53 -7.84 -11.27
C ALA A 51 -5.62 -9.05 -10.96
N ARG A 52 -4.60 -8.84 -10.12
CA ARG A 52 -3.61 -9.85 -9.69
C ARG A 52 -3.78 -10.22 -8.21
N CYS A 53 -4.96 -10.05 -7.64
CA CYS A 53 -5.18 -10.16 -6.19
C CYS A 53 -4.76 -11.51 -5.59
N ASP A 54 -4.81 -12.60 -6.37
CA ASP A 54 -4.38 -13.93 -5.96
C ASP A 54 -2.85 -14.04 -5.71
N GLU A 55 -2.05 -13.09 -6.19
CA GLU A 55 -0.60 -13.03 -5.98
C GLU A 55 -0.20 -12.30 -4.67
N PHE A 56 -1.13 -11.60 -4.01
CA PHE A 56 -0.86 -10.78 -2.83
C PHE A 56 -1.35 -11.43 -1.55
N THR A 57 -0.74 -11.03 -0.42
CA THR A 57 -1.22 -11.51 0.87
C THR A 57 -2.59 -10.88 1.18
N PRO A 58 -3.58 -11.68 1.63
CA PRO A 58 -4.93 -11.17 1.88
C PRO A 58 -5.02 -10.00 2.89
N ASP A 59 -4.14 -9.98 3.88
CA ASP A 59 -4.06 -8.93 4.91
C ASP A 59 -3.55 -7.60 4.35
N SER A 60 -2.57 -7.63 3.43
CA SER A 60 -2.08 -6.42 2.76
C SER A 60 -3.12 -5.85 1.79
N LEU A 61 -3.87 -6.69 1.09
CA LEU A 61 -5.02 -6.24 0.28
C LEU A 61 -6.11 -5.58 1.14
N LYS A 62 -6.37 -6.12 2.34
CA LYS A 62 -7.28 -5.49 3.30
C LYS A 62 -6.79 -4.12 3.74
N ALA A 63 -5.49 -3.99 4.02
CA ALA A 63 -4.85 -2.74 4.40
C ALA A 63 -4.99 -1.68 3.29
N LEU A 64 -4.70 -2.05 2.03
CA LEU A 64 -4.82 -1.18 0.87
C LEU A 64 -6.27 -0.72 0.64
N ALA A 65 -7.23 -1.65 0.66
CA ALA A 65 -8.65 -1.30 0.47
C ALA A 65 -9.16 -0.34 1.56
N LEU A 66 -8.71 -0.50 2.81
CA LEU A 66 -9.03 0.42 3.90
C LEU A 66 -8.43 1.80 3.69
N TRP A 67 -7.17 1.86 3.23
CA TRP A 67 -6.52 3.12 2.89
C TRP A 67 -7.27 3.84 1.76
N MET A 68 -7.61 3.14 0.67
CA MET A 68 -8.39 3.70 -0.45
C MET A 68 -9.75 4.21 0.01
N THR A 69 -10.49 3.43 0.81
CA THR A 69 -11.80 3.86 1.32
C THR A 69 -11.73 5.14 2.15
N ARG A 70 -10.64 5.31 2.92
CA ARG A 70 -10.43 6.49 3.77
C ARG A 70 -9.96 7.72 2.98
N ASN A 71 -9.28 7.50 1.86
CA ASN A 71 -8.64 8.55 1.06
C ASN A 71 -9.29 8.79 -0.31
N ALA A 72 -10.37 8.08 -0.68
CA ALA A 72 -11.13 8.26 -1.93
C ALA A 72 -11.74 9.67 -2.13
N GLY A 73 -11.64 10.56 -1.13
CA GLY A 73 -11.97 11.98 -1.24
C GLY A 73 -10.78 12.91 -1.46
N ASN A 74 -9.56 12.38 -1.54
CA ASN A 74 -8.30 13.14 -1.57
C ASN A 74 -7.54 13.03 -2.90
N GLU A 75 -8.05 12.27 -3.87
CA GLU A 75 -7.40 12.00 -5.15
C GLU A 75 -7.68 13.12 -6.17
N TYR A 76 -6.92 14.23 -6.11
CA TYR A 76 -6.75 15.15 -7.25
C TYR A 76 -5.48 16.02 -7.26
N ASP A 77 -4.56 15.94 -6.29
CA ASP A 77 -3.41 16.89 -6.24
C ASP A 77 -2.07 16.36 -6.79
N ASP A 78 -1.80 15.04 -6.85
CA ASP A 78 -0.45 14.54 -7.19
C ASP A 78 -0.23 14.17 -8.66
N ALA A 79 -1.29 14.10 -9.48
CA ALA A 79 -1.14 13.75 -10.89
C ALA A 79 -0.56 14.91 -11.75
N GLU A 80 -0.65 16.17 -11.30
CA GLU A 80 -0.17 17.33 -12.06
C GLU A 80 1.34 17.63 -11.87
N GLU A 81 2.01 17.08 -10.85
CA GLU A 81 3.43 17.38 -10.58
C GLU A 81 4.39 16.51 -11.42
N SER A 82 3.98 15.28 -11.78
CA SER A 82 4.79 14.36 -12.61
C SER A 82 4.92 14.78 -14.08
N GLU A 83 4.11 15.71 -14.58
CA GLU A 83 4.18 16.20 -15.96
C GLU A 83 5.02 17.49 -16.10
N ARG A 84 5.63 17.98 -15.02
CA ARG A 84 6.38 19.26 -15.01
C ARG A 84 7.89 19.16 -14.72
N GLU A 85 8.51 17.99 -14.80
CA GLU A 85 9.98 17.85 -14.71
C GLU A 85 10.61 17.13 -15.92
#